data_AF-W1P363-F1
#
_entry.id   AF-W1P363-F1
#
_cell.length_a   1.000
_cell.length_b   1.000
_cell.length_c   1.000
_cell.angle_alpha   90.00
_cell.angle_beta   90.00
_cell.angle_gamma   90.00
#
_symmetry.space_group_name_H-M   'P 1'
#
loop_
_entity.id
_entity.type
_entity.pdbx_description
1 polymer ?
#
loop_
_entity_poly.entity_id
_entity_poly.type
_entity_poly.pdbx_seq_one_letter_code
_entity_poly.pdbx_strand_id
1 'polypeptide(L)'
;MEIVCGMKNVDHSLPESAEHLLSLLQGKGLEEIPIDIEEANTGEAQRMLRIATWCSQEDHTRKRPMSRVVKALEDSSMELESDMNQCF
;
A
#
# COMPACT_ATOMS: atom_id res chain seq x y z
N MET A 1 -1.26 -3.33 -2.94
CA MET A 1 -2.52 -3.26 -2.17
C MET A 1 -3.22 -4.61 -2.21
N GLU A 2 -3.62 -5.10 -3.38
CA GLU A 2 -4.30 -6.41 -3.53
C GLU A 2 -3.58 -7.58 -2.83
N ILE A 3 -2.28 -7.74 -3.05
CA ILE A 3 -1.49 -8.81 -2.40
C ILE A 3 -1.47 -8.68 -0.86
N VAL A 4 -1.33 -7.47 -0.34
CA VAL A 4 -1.20 -7.25 1.11
C VAL A 4 -2.54 -7.43 1.82
N CYS A 5 -3.64 -7.03 1.17
CA CYS A 5 -4.98 -7.08 1.75
C CYS A 5 -5.76 -8.36 1.42
N GLY A 6 -5.27 -9.21 0.51
CA GLY A 6 -6.01 -10.38 0.02
C GLY A 6 -7.29 -10.05 -0.77
N MET A 7 -7.54 -8.77 -1.02
CA MET A 7 -8.75 -8.27 -1.66
C MET A 7 -8.46 -7.86 -3.09
N LYS A 8 -9.37 -8.19 -4.01
CA LYS A 8 -9.28 -7.77 -5.41
C LYS A 8 -9.28 -6.25 -5.52
N ASN A 9 -8.53 -5.72 -6.47
CA ASN A 9 -8.50 -4.27 -6.70
C ASN A 9 -9.85 -3.70 -7.15
N VAL A 10 -10.63 -4.49 -7.89
CA VAL A 10 -12.02 -4.21 -8.26
C VAL A 10 -12.86 -5.44 -7.92
N ASP A 11 -13.91 -5.23 -7.13
CA ASP A 11 -14.88 -6.26 -6.77
C ASP A 11 -16.29 -5.81 -7.16
N HIS A 12 -16.74 -6.28 -8.32
CA HIS A 12 -18.08 -6.00 -8.85
C HIS A 12 -19.22 -6.66 -8.04
N SER A 13 -18.91 -7.44 -7.00
CA SER A 13 -19.92 -7.93 -6.07
C SER A 13 -20.33 -6.87 -5.03
N LEU A 14 -19.53 -5.81 -4.88
CA LEU A 14 -19.79 -4.70 -3.96
C LEU A 14 -20.56 -3.56 -4.64
N PRO A 15 -21.18 -2.64 -3.87
CA PRO A 15 -21.78 -1.42 -4.40
C PRO A 15 -20.74 -0.56 -5.14
N GLU A 16 -21.17 0.24 -6.11
CA GLU A 16 -20.31 1.15 -6.91
C GLU A 16 -19.43 2.08 -6.04
N SER A 17 -19.93 2.50 -4.87
CA SER A 17 -19.17 3.33 -3.93
C SER A 17 -18.02 2.59 -3.21
N ALA A 18 -17.96 1.26 -3.35
CA ALA A 18 -17.07 0.35 -2.61
C ALA A 18 -16.42 -0.71 -3.52
N GLU A 19 -16.66 -0.66 -4.83
CA GLU A 19 -16.12 -1.67 -5.77
C GLU A 19 -14.60 -1.59 -5.87
N HIS A 20 -14.01 -0.42 -5.65
CA HIS A 20 -12.57 -0.23 -5.68
C HIS A 20 -11.96 -0.44 -4.29
N LEU A 21 -10.91 -1.26 -4.22
CA LEU A 21 -10.15 -1.48 -2.99
C LEU A 21 -9.65 -0.18 -2.36
N LEU A 22 -9.20 0.77 -3.20
CA LEU A 22 -8.75 2.07 -2.70
C LEU A 22 -9.87 2.83 -1.99
N SER A 23 -11.10 2.80 -2.50
CA SER A 23 -12.26 3.44 -1.86
C SER A 23 -12.58 2.82 -0.50
N LEU A 24 -12.36 1.50 -0.33
CA LEU A 24 -12.52 0.82 0.97
C LEU A 24 -11.42 1.16 1.98
N LEU A 25 -10.26 1.62 1.51
CA LEU A 25 -9.09 1.95 2.32
C LEU A 25 -8.91 3.45 2.53
N GLN A 26 -9.63 4.29 1.78
CA GLN A 26 -9.63 5.74 1.95
C GLN A 26 -10.03 6.10 3.39
N GLY A 27 -9.22 6.94 4.03
CA GLY A 27 -9.44 7.40 5.41
C GLY A 27 -9.04 6.40 6.51
N LYS A 28 -8.61 5.18 6.17
CA LYS A 28 -8.10 4.21 7.15
C LYS A 28 -6.64 4.48 7.49
N GLY A 29 -6.30 4.35 8.77
CA GLY A 29 -4.90 4.30 9.20
C GLY A 29 -4.22 3.02 8.70
N LEU A 30 -2.89 3.03 8.55
CA LEU A 30 -2.15 1.82 8.12
C LEU A 30 -2.41 0.61 9.05
N GLU A 31 -2.61 0.86 10.35
CA GLU A 31 -2.92 -0.18 11.34
C GLU A 31 -4.33 -0.78 11.19
N GLU A 32 -5.23 -0.09 10.48
CA GLU A 32 -6.61 -0.51 10.24
C GLU A 32 -6.79 -1.27 8.93
N ILE A 33 -5.74 -1.33 8.11
CA ILE A 33 -5.78 -2.04 6.84
C ILE A 33 -5.60 -3.54 7.11
N PRO A 34 -6.53 -4.39 6.66
CA PRO A 34 -6.39 -5.83 6.83
C PRO A 34 -5.14 -6.34 6.09
N ILE A 35 -4.39 -7.19 6.77
CA ILE A 35 -3.20 -7.88 6.25
C ILE A 35 -3.58 -9.35 6.08
N ASP A 36 -3.49 -9.86 4.86
CA ASP A 36 -3.80 -11.24 4.49
C ASP A 36 -2.54 -11.95 3.95
N ILE A 37 -1.41 -11.76 4.65
CA ILE A 37 -0.15 -12.45 4.33
C ILE A 37 0.21 -13.34 5.51
N GLU A 38 -0.19 -14.61 5.46
CA GLU A 38 0.03 -15.59 6.54
C GLU A 38 1.53 -15.89 6.78
N GLU A 39 2.35 -15.84 5.73
CA GLU A 39 3.80 -16.15 5.80
C GLU A 39 4.68 -14.96 6.18
N ALA A 40 4.16 -13.72 6.18
CA ALA A 40 4.94 -12.53 6.49
C ALA A 40 4.87 -12.20 7.98
N ASN A 41 6.00 -11.75 8.55
CA ASN A 41 5.94 -11.16 9.88
C ASN A 41 5.18 -9.82 9.84
N THR A 42 4.56 -9.43 10.95
CA THR A 42 3.77 -8.19 11.05
C THR A 42 4.56 -6.95 10.59
N GLY A 43 5.87 -6.90 10.87
CA GLY A 43 6.73 -5.80 10.45
C GLY A 43 6.94 -5.74 8.93
N GLU A 44 7.07 -6.88 8.26
CA GLU A 44 7.17 -7.00 6.80
C GLU A 44 5.87 -6.59 6.12
N ALA A 45 4.74 -7.08 6.62
CA ALA A 45 3.44 -6.72 6.11
C ALA A 45 3.16 -5.22 6.27
N GLN A 46 3.49 -4.63 7.42
CA GLN A 46 3.40 -3.18 7.62
C GLN A 46 4.33 -2.40 6.67
N ARG A 47 5.54 -2.89 6.39
CA ARG A 47 6.44 -2.26 5.41
C ARG A 47 5.86 -2.33 3.99
N MET A 48 5.39 -3.49 3.56
CA MET A 48 4.72 -3.66 2.26
C MET A 48 3.51 -2.76 2.13
N LEU A 49 2.75 -2.60 3.22
CA LEU A 49 1.60 -1.71 3.25
C LEU A 49 2.00 -0.24 3.10
N ARG A 50 3.05 0.20 3.81
CA ARG A 50 3.60 1.56 3.64
C ARG A 50 4.04 1.81 2.20
N ILE A 51 4.73 0.85 1.57
CA ILE A 51 5.15 0.94 0.16
C ILE A 51 3.93 0.99 -0.77
N ALA A 52 2.89 0.19 -0.49
CA ALA A 52 1.65 0.20 -1.26
C ALA A 52 0.95 1.57 -1.20
N THR A 53 0.81 2.15 -0.01
CA THR A 53 0.24 3.50 0.19
C THR A 53 1.09 4.56 -0.50
N TRP A 54 2.41 4.44 -0.42
CA TRP A 54 3.36 5.34 -1.07
C TRP A 54 3.24 5.33 -2.60
N CYS A 55 2.97 4.16 -3.19
CA CYS A 55 2.73 4.00 -4.63
C CYS A 55 1.32 4.44 -5.06
N SER A 56 0.36 4.44 -4.12
CA SER A 56 -1.05 4.73 -4.39
C SER A 56 -1.43 6.20 -4.22
N GLN A 57 -0.44 7.10 -4.09
CA GLN A 57 -0.64 8.54 -4.05
C GLN A 57 -1.43 9.04 -5.26
N GLU A 58 -2.46 9.86 -5.02
CA GLU A 58 -3.28 10.48 -6.06
C GLU A 58 -2.51 11.53 -6.88
N ASP A 59 -1.47 12.13 -6.28
CA ASP A 59 -0.61 13.10 -6.97
C ASP A 59 0.29 12.41 -8.00
N HIS A 60 -0.13 12.45 -9.25
CA HIS A 60 0.61 11.92 -10.39
C HIS A 60 2.02 12.51 -10.57
N THR A 61 2.28 13.72 -10.05
CA THR A 61 3.61 14.35 -10.12
C THR A 61 4.60 13.73 -9.14
N ARG A 62 4.09 13.06 -8.10
CA ARG A 62 4.87 12.31 -7.09
C ARG A 62 4.97 10.82 -7.40
N LYS A 63 4.40 10.39 -8.54
CA LYS A 63 4.43 9.00 -8.95
C LYS A 63 5.88 8.54 -9.10
N ARG A 64 6.25 7.55 -8.29
CA ARG A 64 7.61 7.02 -8.24
C ARG A 64 7.92 6.24 -9.51
N PRO A 65 9.16 6.32 -10.02
CA PRO A 65 9.62 5.38 -11.04
C PRO A 65 9.67 3.97 -10.45
N MET A 66 9.36 2.94 -11.26
CA MET A 66 9.37 1.56 -10.79
C MET A 66 10.71 1.10 -10.24
N SER A 67 11.83 1.66 -10.71
CA SER A 67 13.16 1.38 -10.14
C SER A 67 13.28 1.75 -8.66
N ARG A 68 12.61 2.83 -8.21
CA ARG A 68 12.53 3.21 -6.79
C ARG A 68 11.62 2.27 -6.01
N VAL A 69 10.51 1.84 -6.60
CA VAL A 69 9.57 0.90 -5.97
C VAL A 69 10.22 -0.46 -5.77
N VAL A 70 10.94 -0.97 -6.78
CA VAL A 70 11.70 -2.23 -6.68
C VAL A 70 12.77 -2.12 -5.61
N LYS A 71 13.57 -1.05 -5.63
CA LYS A 71 14.57 -0.82 -4.58
C LYS A 71 13.94 -0.80 -3.18
N ALA A 72 12.75 -0.21 -3.03
CA ALA A 72 12.03 -0.18 -1.77
C ALA A 72 11.54 -1.56 -1.29
N LEU A 73 11.22 -2.46 -2.22
CA LEU A 73 10.82 -3.84 -1.92
C LEU A 73 12.02 -4.74 -1.62
N GLU A 74 13.18 -4.45 -2.20
CA GLU A 74 14.43 -5.20 -2.00
C GLU A 74 15.18 -4.77 -0.72
N ASP A 75 15.24 -3.48 -0.42
CA ASP A 75 15.90 -2.96 0.76
C ASP A 75 15.01 -3.07 2.00
N SER A 76 15.42 -3.93 2.95
CA SER A 76 14.76 -4.06 4.27
C SER A 76 15.12 -2.93 5.26
N SER A 77 16.01 -2.01 4.87
CA SER A 77 16.60 -0.99 5.75
C SER A 77 15.87 0.36 5.66
N MET A 78 15.73 1.03 6.81
CA MET A 78 14.94 2.24 7.10
C MET A 78 15.24 3.51 6.27
N GLU A 79 16.15 3.51 5.29
CA GLU A 79 16.50 4.72 4.52
C GLU A 79 15.34 5.25 3.64
N LEU A 80 14.26 4.47 3.49
CA LEU A 80 13.02 4.90 2.84
C LEU A 80 12.23 5.95 3.62
N GLU A 81 12.46 6.12 4.93
CA GLU A 81 11.67 7.09 5.70
C GLU A 81 11.81 8.52 5.16
N SER A 82 13.00 8.93 4.72
CA SER A 82 13.23 10.27 4.16
C SER A 82 12.42 10.55 2.89
N ASP A 83 12.16 9.52 2.10
CA ASP A 83 11.37 9.58 0.88
C ASP A 83 9.86 9.40 1.16
N MET A 84 9.49 8.59 2.15
CA MET A 84 8.10 8.27 2.49
C MET A 84 7.43 9.35 3.36
N ASN A 85 8.20 10.27 3.96
CA ASN A 85 7.71 11.31 4.88
C ASN A 85 6.95 12.48 4.24
N GLN A 86 6.41 12.31 3.04
CA GLN A 86 5.68 13.35 2.31
C GLN A 86 4.23 12.98 1.99
N CYS A 87 3.71 11.96 2.68
CA CYS A 87 2.41 11.36 2.38
C CYS A 87 1.41 11.42 3.56
N PHE A 88 1.60 12.35 4.51
CA PHE A 88 0.62 12.71 5.53
C PHE A 88 0.17 14.15 5.33
#